data_AF-A0A518D8S8-F1
#
_entry.id   AF-A0A518D8S8-F1
#
_cell.length_a   1.000
_cell.length_b   1.000
_cell.length_c   1.000
_cell.angle_alpha   90.00
_cell.angle_beta   90.00
_cell.angle_gamma   90.00
#
_symmetry.space_group_name_H-M   'P 1'
#
loop_
_entity.id
_entity.type
_entity.pdbx_description
1 polymer ?
#
loop_
_entity_poly.entity_id
_entity_poly.type
_entity_poly.pdbx_seq_one_letter_code
_entity_poly.pdbx_strand_id
1 'polypeptide(L)'
;MKIARLGSLVGVVALLACCAAALSGSAQAPAATAAARTAAASPASVDAQREQIWNSPAMLRARAWVQDYTSKSAKITPEEAKTYMAELEQLSPVQMKLWLLKFDEQDEKRQQQQAFFQQAHAANLAQAQAANQNTQRAYSAIDSEESQSAQAEQSQLNTRENAELNNGLDKQNEMGYAPYGFGGYGPMNNGIHYHVYPYPY
;
A
#
# COMPACT_ATOMS: atom_id res chain seq x y z
N MET A 1 -14.78 -4.04 -38.93
CA MET A 1 -14.83 -5.21 -38.02
C MET A 1 -15.43 -4.77 -36.69
N LYS A 2 -16.67 -5.18 -36.40
CA LYS A 2 -17.35 -4.95 -35.12
C LYS A 2 -17.34 -6.27 -34.35
N ILE A 3 -16.75 -6.29 -33.16
CA ILE A 3 -16.83 -7.43 -32.25
C ILE A 3 -17.79 -7.03 -31.14
N ALA A 4 -19.01 -7.59 -31.21
CA ALA A 4 -19.96 -7.58 -30.12
C ALA A 4 -19.44 -8.47 -28.99
N ARG A 5 -19.35 -7.95 -27.77
CA ARG A 5 -19.21 -8.76 -26.55
C ARG A 5 -20.54 -8.72 -25.79
N LEU A 6 -21.36 -9.74 -26.07
CA LEU A 6 -22.40 -10.25 -25.18
C LEU A 6 -21.73 -11.15 -24.15
N GLY A 7 -22.08 -10.99 -22.87
CA GLY A 7 -21.63 -11.82 -21.75
C GLY A 7 -21.72 -11.03 -20.45
N SER A 8 -22.87 -11.05 -19.78
CA SER A 8 -23.22 -12.02 -18.75
C SER A 8 -22.79 -11.55 -17.36
N LEU A 9 -23.75 -11.09 -16.58
CA LEU A 9 -23.79 -11.29 -15.13
C LEU A 9 -25.26 -11.36 -14.69
N VAL A 10 -25.76 -12.59 -14.77
CA VAL A 10 -26.92 -13.10 -14.04
C VAL A 10 -26.57 -13.14 -12.56
N GLY A 11 -27.48 -12.72 -11.68
CA GLY A 11 -27.44 -13.12 -10.27
C GLY A 11 -28.08 -12.12 -9.31
N VAL A 12 -29.03 -12.60 -8.52
CA VAL A 12 -29.72 -11.95 -7.38
C VAL A 12 -31.03 -11.21 -7.72
N VAL A 13 -31.97 -11.90 -8.40
CA VAL A 13 -33.41 -11.65 -8.24
C VAL A 13 -34.14 -13.00 -8.20
N ALA A 14 -33.94 -13.77 -7.12
CA ALA A 14 -34.70 -14.99 -6.86
C ALA A 14 -34.53 -15.44 -5.40
N LEU A 15 -35.03 -14.67 -4.43
CA LEU A 15 -35.25 -15.20 -3.07
C LEU A 15 -36.26 -14.36 -2.29
N LEU A 16 -37.54 -14.44 -2.70
CA LEU A 16 -38.66 -14.01 -1.84
C LEU A 16 -39.95 -14.73 -2.23
N ALA A 17 -39.87 -16.05 -2.32
CA ALA A 17 -41.02 -16.93 -2.46
C ALA A 17 -40.81 -18.15 -1.55
N CYS A 18 -41.21 -18.02 -0.28
CA CYS A 18 -41.58 -19.10 0.63
C CYS A 18 -41.88 -18.51 2.01
N CYS A 19 -43.16 -18.22 2.28
CA CYS A 19 -43.80 -18.31 3.59
C CYS A 19 -45.25 -17.83 3.46
N ALA A 20 -46.08 -18.65 2.82
CA ALA A 20 -47.52 -18.49 2.86
C ALA A 20 -48.17 -19.87 2.83
N ALA A 21 -48.08 -20.59 3.94
CA ALA A 21 -48.96 -21.73 4.20
C ALA A 21 -49.04 -22.01 5.70
N ALA A 22 -50.28 -22.16 6.16
CA ALA A 22 -50.76 -22.69 7.44
C ALA A 22 -51.00 -21.69 8.58
N LEU A 23 -52.21 -21.84 9.16
CA LEU A 23 -52.92 -21.07 10.20
C LEU A 23 -53.81 -19.96 9.58
N SER A 24 -55.14 -20.03 9.56
CA SER A 24 -56.05 -20.51 10.61
C SER A 24 -57.43 -20.82 10.04
N GLY A 25 -58.08 -21.84 10.62
CA GLY A 25 -59.52 -22.04 10.52
C GLY A 25 -60.31 -21.11 11.45
N SER A 26 -61.63 -21.23 11.34
CA SER A 26 -62.72 -20.63 12.13
C SER A 26 -63.30 -19.34 11.55
N ALA A 27 -64.46 -19.50 10.92
CA ALA A 27 -65.35 -18.46 10.47
C ALA A 27 -65.83 -17.58 11.62
N GLN A 28 -65.65 -16.27 11.49
CA GLN A 28 -66.33 -15.24 12.26
C GLN A 28 -66.80 -14.18 11.25
N ALA A 29 -68.09 -13.85 11.30
CA ALA A 29 -68.81 -13.00 10.35
C ALA A 29 -68.10 -11.66 10.03
N PRO A 30 -68.19 -11.14 8.78
CA PRO A 30 -67.61 -9.86 8.45
C PRO A 30 -68.45 -8.75 9.08
N ALA A 31 -68.03 -8.27 10.24
CA ALA A 31 -68.35 -6.91 10.66
C ALA A 31 -67.70 -5.98 9.62
N ALA A 32 -68.51 -5.10 9.03
CA ALA A 32 -68.06 -4.09 8.08
C ALA A 32 -67.15 -3.09 8.79
N THR A 33 -65.88 -3.44 8.92
CA THR A 33 -64.83 -2.49 9.30
C THR A 33 -64.70 -1.54 8.14
N ALA A 34 -65.16 -0.30 8.33
CA ALA A 34 -64.93 0.80 7.42
C ALA A 34 -63.45 0.79 7.03
N ALA A 35 -63.18 0.45 5.77
CA ALA A 35 -61.87 0.61 5.19
C ALA A 35 -61.50 2.08 5.34
N ALA A 36 -60.65 2.38 6.32
CA ALA A 36 -59.89 3.61 6.34
C ALA A 36 -59.08 3.60 5.04
N ARG A 37 -59.64 4.23 4.01
CA ARG A 37 -58.92 4.54 2.78
C ARG A 37 -57.70 5.30 3.24
N THR A 38 -56.54 4.67 3.15
CA THR A 38 -55.25 5.37 3.19
C THR A 38 -55.40 6.51 2.19
N ALA A 39 -55.54 7.74 2.68
CA ALA A 39 -55.70 8.90 1.83
C ALA A 39 -54.48 8.90 0.90
N ALA A 40 -54.72 8.67 -0.39
CA ALA A 40 -53.68 8.76 -1.39
C ALA A 40 -53.07 10.16 -1.26
N ALA A 41 -51.78 10.22 -0.90
CA ALA A 41 -51.06 11.46 -0.76
C ALA A 41 -51.24 12.28 -2.05
N SER A 42 -51.63 13.54 -1.92
CA SER A 42 -51.81 14.40 -3.10
C SER A 42 -50.45 14.59 -3.78
N PRO A 43 -50.38 14.70 -5.12
CA PRO A 43 -49.11 14.90 -5.83
C PRO A 43 -48.26 16.04 -5.25
N ALA A 44 -48.91 17.16 -4.87
CA ALA A 44 -48.26 18.29 -4.21
C ALA A 44 -47.58 17.93 -2.87
N SER A 45 -48.16 17.01 -2.09
CA SER A 45 -47.55 16.56 -0.83
C SER A 45 -46.33 15.66 -1.05
N VAL A 46 -46.31 14.90 -2.15
CA VAL A 46 -45.18 14.05 -2.54
C VAL A 46 -44.03 14.88 -3.08
N ASP A 47 -44.33 15.92 -3.86
CA ASP A 47 -43.34 16.89 -4.37
C ASP A 47 -42.67 17.66 -3.22
N ALA A 48 -43.44 18.15 -2.25
CA ALA A 48 -42.89 18.84 -1.07
C ALA A 48 -41.97 17.93 -0.24
N GLN A 49 -42.33 16.66 -0.06
CA GLN A 49 -41.47 15.68 0.62
C GLN A 49 -40.19 15.39 -0.17
N ARG A 50 -40.29 15.27 -1.50
CA ARG A 50 -39.13 15.10 -2.37
C ARG A 50 -38.17 16.27 -2.23
N GLU A 51 -38.69 17.49 -2.29
CA GLU A 51 -37.89 18.71 -2.18
C GLU A 51 -37.24 18.87 -0.80
N GLN A 52 -37.93 18.47 0.28
CA GLN A 52 -37.36 18.42 1.61
C GLN A 52 -36.17 17.45 1.70
N ILE A 53 -36.28 16.26 1.10
CA ILE A 53 -35.19 15.27 1.08
C ILE A 53 -34.05 15.76 0.19
N TRP A 54 -34.38 16.32 -0.99
CA TRP A 54 -33.42 16.87 -1.94
C TRP A 54 -32.52 17.94 -1.32
N ASN A 55 -33.12 18.83 -0.52
CA ASN A 55 -32.44 19.92 0.17
C ASN A 55 -31.90 19.54 1.55
N SER A 56 -31.99 18.27 1.96
CA SER A 56 -31.42 17.82 3.21
C SER A 56 -29.87 17.90 3.19
N PRO A 57 -29.21 18.13 4.34
CA PRO A 57 -27.74 18.16 4.41
C PRO A 57 -27.07 16.88 3.89
N ALA A 58 -27.68 15.72 4.14
CA ALA A 58 -27.18 14.43 3.64
C ALA A 58 -27.20 14.38 2.11
N MET A 59 -28.29 14.83 1.49
CA MET A 59 -28.43 14.84 0.03
C MET A 59 -27.54 15.89 -0.64
N LEU A 60 -27.33 17.04 -0.02
CA LEU A 60 -26.35 18.03 -0.50
C LEU A 60 -24.93 17.45 -0.51
N ARG A 61 -24.52 16.80 0.59
CA ARG A 61 -23.21 16.15 0.69
C ARG A 61 -23.06 15.04 -0.36
N ALA A 62 -24.09 14.21 -0.52
CA ALA A 62 -24.07 13.11 -1.46
C ALA A 62 -23.97 13.59 -2.92
N ARG A 63 -24.72 14.64 -3.29
CA ARG A 63 -24.62 15.25 -4.63
C ARG A 63 -23.25 15.85 -4.89
N ALA A 64 -22.69 16.59 -3.94
CA ALA A 64 -21.35 17.14 -4.06
C ALA A 64 -20.30 16.03 -4.25
N TRP A 65 -20.42 14.92 -3.50
CA TRP A 65 -19.53 13.77 -3.67
C TRP A 65 -19.66 13.15 -5.06
N VAL A 66 -20.87 12.94 -5.57
CA VAL A 66 -21.06 12.35 -6.91
C VAL A 66 -20.51 13.27 -7.99
N GLN A 67 -20.68 14.59 -7.88
CA GLN A 67 -20.06 15.54 -8.80
C GLN A 67 -18.53 15.46 -8.76
N ASP A 68 -17.94 15.42 -7.57
CA ASP A 68 -16.49 15.27 -7.40
C ASP A 68 -15.99 13.94 -8.00
N TYR A 69 -16.67 12.84 -7.69
CA TYR A 69 -16.33 11.51 -8.21
C TYR A 69 -16.43 11.44 -9.73
N THR A 70 -17.50 11.94 -10.33
CA THR A 70 -17.67 11.92 -11.78
C THR A 70 -16.66 12.83 -12.49
N SER A 71 -16.26 13.94 -11.88
CA SER A 71 -15.22 14.83 -12.44
C SER A 71 -13.81 14.21 -12.45
N LYS A 72 -13.51 13.36 -11.45
CA LYS A 72 -12.18 12.74 -11.29
C LYS A 72 -12.11 11.34 -11.90
N SER A 73 -13.25 10.69 -12.13
CA SER A 73 -13.31 9.32 -12.63
C SER A 73 -13.14 9.28 -14.14
N ALA A 74 -12.15 8.53 -14.61
CA ALA A 74 -12.02 8.20 -16.04
C ALA A 74 -13.11 7.24 -16.56
N LYS A 75 -13.96 6.70 -15.67
CA LYS A 75 -14.97 5.67 -16.01
C LYS A 75 -16.33 6.24 -16.39
N ILE A 76 -16.58 7.52 -16.10
CA ILE A 76 -17.87 8.16 -16.30
C ILE A 76 -17.65 9.39 -17.18
N THR A 77 -18.37 9.47 -18.27
CA THR A 77 -18.36 10.66 -19.13
C THR A 77 -19.18 11.79 -18.49
N PRO A 78 -18.89 13.06 -18.82
CA PRO A 78 -19.67 14.18 -18.30
C PRO A 78 -21.17 14.10 -18.63
N GLU A 79 -21.54 13.49 -19.76
CA GLU A 79 -22.95 13.32 -20.15
C GLU A 79 -23.66 12.22 -19.34
N GLU A 80 -22.96 11.13 -19.01
CA GLU A 80 -23.47 10.12 -18.07
C GLU A 80 -23.64 10.69 -16.66
N ALA A 81 -22.73 11.58 -16.23
CA ALA A 81 -22.83 12.26 -14.95
C ALA A 81 -24.08 13.16 -14.87
N LYS A 82 -24.40 13.91 -15.94
CA LYS A 82 -25.62 14.71 -16.03
C LYS A 82 -26.87 13.84 -16.01
N THR A 83 -26.87 12.74 -16.77
CA THR A 83 -27.97 11.77 -16.80
C THR A 83 -28.21 11.20 -15.41
N TYR A 84 -27.16 10.78 -14.71
CA TYR A 84 -27.26 10.26 -13.35
C TYR A 84 -27.83 11.28 -12.37
N MET A 85 -27.41 12.55 -12.46
CA MET A 85 -27.96 13.64 -11.63
C MET A 85 -29.44 13.90 -11.90
N ALA A 86 -29.85 13.86 -13.16
CA ALA A 86 -31.25 14.03 -13.56
C ALA A 86 -32.11 12.85 -13.06
N GLU A 87 -31.62 11.62 -13.14
CA GLU A 87 -32.29 10.44 -12.58
C GLU A 87 -32.46 10.56 -11.07
N LEU A 88 -31.42 11.03 -10.38
CA LEU A 88 -31.42 11.26 -8.93
C LEU A 88 -32.51 12.25 -8.51
N GLU A 89 -32.69 13.34 -9.26
CA GLU A 89 -33.69 14.38 -9.00
C GLU A 89 -35.13 13.88 -9.21
N GLN A 90 -35.33 12.95 -10.14
CA GLN A 90 -36.64 12.39 -10.47
C GLN A 90 -37.07 11.22 -9.58
N LEU A 91 -36.22 10.78 -8.64
CA LEU A 91 -36.56 9.70 -7.71
C LEU A 91 -37.77 10.07 -6.83
N SER A 92 -38.62 9.09 -6.54
CA SER A 92 -39.67 9.25 -5.53
C SER A 92 -39.05 9.49 -4.13
N PRO A 93 -39.78 10.11 -3.18
CA PRO A 93 -39.26 10.34 -1.82
C PRO A 93 -38.73 9.08 -1.14
N VAL A 94 -39.38 7.93 -1.34
CA VAL A 94 -38.95 6.65 -0.77
C VAL A 94 -37.64 6.18 -1.42
N GLN A 95 -37.53 6.28 -2.74
CA GLN A 95 -36.31 5.93 -3.46
C GLN A 95 -35.14 6.83 -3.10
N MET A 96 -35.35 8.14 -2.93
CA MET A 96 -34.29 9.06 -2.46
C MET A 96 -33.78 8.67 -1.07
N LYS A 97 -34.68 8.32 -0.14
CA LYS A 97 -34.28 7.87 1.21
C LYS A 97 -33.48 6.57 1.17
N LEU A 98 -33.91 5.61 0.37
CA LEU A 98 -33.18 4.34 0.19
C LEU A 98 -31.83 4.54 -0.48
N TRP A 99 -31.77 5.43 -1.47
CA TRP A 99 -30.52 5.81 -2.13
C TRP A 99 -29.56 6.47 -1.13
N LEU A 100 -30.05 7.40 -0.31
CA LEU A 100 -29.25 8.05 0.75
C LEU A 100 -28.73 7.05 1.77
N LEU A 101 -29.56 6.12 2.23
CA LEU A 101 -29.13 5.07 3.16
C LEU A 101 -27.97 4.25 2.58
N LYS A 102 -28.09 3.84 1.31
CA LYS A 102 -27.02 3.14 0.61
C LYS A 102 -25.78 4.01 0.42
N PHE A 103 -25.98 5.30 0.13
CA PHE A 103 -24.89 6.25 -0.04
C PHE A 103 -24.09 6.40 1.27
N ASP A 104 -24.76 6.59 2.40
CA ASP A 104 -24.11 6.75 3.70
C ASP A 104 -23.34 5.48 4.09
N GLU A 105 -23.90 4.27 3.90
CA GLU A 105 -23.19 3.01 4.13
C GLU A 105 -21.92 2.91 3.26
N GLN A 106 -22.00 3.31 1.99
CA GLN A 106 -20.84 3.32 1.10
C GLN A 106 -19.82 4.38 1.50
N ASP A 107 -20.28 5.53 1.97
CA ASP A 107 -19.41 6.62 2.41
C ASP A 107 -18.59 6.21 3.64
N GLU A 108 -19.23 5.59 4.63
CA GLU A 108 -18.55 5.03 5.81
C GLU A 108 -17.48 4.01 5.40
N LYS A 109 -17.81 3.08 4.50
CA LYS A 109 -16.84 2.10 3.98
C LYS A 109 -15.67 2.78 3.27
N ARG A 110 -15.92 3.83 2.47
CA ARG A 110 -14.85 4.59 1.81
C ARG A 110 -13.96 5.30 2.83
N GLN A 111 -14.55 5.92 3.85
CA GLN A 111 -13.79 6.60 4.90
C GLN A 111 -12.92 5.60 5.67
N GLN A 112 -13.45 4.43 6.01
CA GLN A 112 -12.67 3.36 6.65
C GLN A 112 -11.52 2.87 5.78
N GLN A 113 -11.76 2.65 4.47
CA GLN A 113 -10.70 2.25 3.54
C GLN A 113 -9.63 3.33 3.38
N GLN A 114 -10.02 4.60 3.33
CA GLN A 114 -9.08 5.71 3.27
C GLN A 114 -8.25 5.81 4.55
N ALA A 115 -8.86 5.67 5.72
CA ALA A 115 -8.16 5.67 7.01
C ALA A 115 -7.15 4.52 7.09
N PHE A 116 -7.56 3.31 6.70
CA PHE A 116 -6.67 2.15 6.64
C PHE A 116 -5.51 2.36 5.66
N PHE A 117 -5.80 2.86 4.46
CA PHE A 117 -4.77 3.17 3.48
C PHE A 117 -3.78 4.22 3.99
N GLN A 118 -4.25 5.29 4.62
CA GLN A 118 -3.39 6.33 5.20
C GLN A 118 -2.49 5.77 6.30
N GLN A 119 -3.04 4.93 7.18
CA GLN A 119 -2.27 4.27 8.23
C GLN A 119 -1.19 3.34 7.65
N ALA A 120 -1.57 2.49 6.69
CA ALA A 120 -0.64 1.59 6.02
C ALA A 120 0.44 2.36 5.25
N HIS A 121 0.05 3.45 4.57
CA HIS A 121 0.99 4.30 3.85
C HIS A 121 1.99 4.98 4.78
N ALA A 122 1.54 5.52 5.91
CA ALA A 122 2.40 6.11 6.92
C ALA A 122 3.40 5.10 7.51
N ALA A 123 2.94 3.88 7.81
CA ALA A 123 3.81 2.81 8.31
C ALA A 123 4.87 2.40 7.28
N ASN A 124 4.48 2.24 6.00
CA ASN A 124 5.41 1.92 4.92
C ASN A 124 6.42 3.04 4.69
N LEU A 125 5.99 4.30 4.76
CA LEU A 125 6.89 5.45 4.62
C LEU A 125 7.90 5.49 5.76
N ALA A 126 7.47 5.26 7.01
CA ALA A 126 8.36 5.21 8.17
C ALA A 126 9.39 4.07 8.04
N GLN A 127 8.96 2.89 7.59
CA GLN A 127 9.85 1.76 7.34
C GLN A 127 10.87 2.06 6.23
N ALA A 128 10.43 2.65 5.12
CA ALA A 128 11.31 3.05 4.02
C ALA A 128 12.33 4.10 4.47
N GLN A 129 11.92 5.07 5.29
CA GLN A 129 12.81 6.07 5.87
C GLN A 129 13.85 5.44 6.80
N ALA A 130 13.44 4.52 7.67
CA ALA A 130 14.36 3.80 8.56
C ALA A 130 15.38 2.95 7.78
N ALA A 131 14.93 2.24 6.74
CA ALA A 131 15.81 1.48 5.86
C ALA A 131 16.83 2.40 5.17
N ASN A 132 16.38 3.55 4.64
CA ASN A 132 17.26 4.52 4.00
C ASN A 132 18.33 5.06 4.98
N GLN A 133 17.93 5.41 6.21
CA GLN A 133 18.89 5.86 7.24
C GLN A 133 19.91 4.76 7.60
N ASN A 134 19.47 3.51 7.72
CA ASN A 134 20.39 2.39 8.00
C ASN A 134 21.36 2.18 6.85
N THR A 135 20.89 2.24 5.61
CA THR A 135 21.74 2.18 4.42
C THR A 135 22.75 3.32 4.38
N GLN A 136 22.35 4.56 4.67
CA GLN A 136 23.28 5.69 4.75
C GLN A 136 24.35 5.49 5.83
N ARG A 137 23.96 5.00 7.01
CA ARG A 137 24.91 4.67 8.08
C ARG A 137 25.89 3.58 7.67
N ALA A 138 25.42 2.55 6.99
CA ALA A 138 26.28 1.47 6.48
C ALA A 138 27.30 2.01 5.46
N TYR A 139 26.88 2.89 4.54
CA TYR A 139 27.81 3.53 3.61
C TYR A 139 28.86 4.38 4.33
N SER A 140 28.47 5.19 5.32
CA SER A 140 29.43 5.98 6.10
C SER A 140 30.39 5.11 6.94
N ALA A 141 29.92 3.96 7.42
CA ALA A 141 30.76 3.02 8.17
C ALA A 141 31.82 2.39 7.27
N ILE A 142 31.43 1.91 6.08
CA ILE A 142 32.36 1.35 5.08
C ILE A 142 33.43 2.38 4.70
N ASP A 143 33.03 3.61 4.40
CA ASP A 143 33.97 4.69 4.05
C ASP A 143 34.97 4.97 5.19
N SER A 144 34.50 4.94 6.43
CA SER A 144 35.35 5.12 7.61
C SER A 144 36.28 3.93 7.88
N GLU A 145 35.83 2.70 7.61
CA GLU A 145 36.60 1.48 7.77
C GLU A 145 37.68 1.37 6.69
N GLU A 146 37.35 1.69 5.43
CA GLU A 146 38.29 1.75 4.32
C GLU A 146 39.38 2.82 4.57
N SER A 147 38.98 3.99 5.07
CA SER A 147 39.93 5.05 5.44
C SER A 147 40.86 4.60 6.58
N GLN A 148 40.35 3.90 7.59
CA GLN A 148 41.15 3.41 8.71
C GLN A 148 42.09 2.27 8.30
N SER A 149 41.64 1.34 7.45
CA SER A 149 42.48 0.26 6.96
C SER A 149 43.60 0.78 6.07
N ALA A 150 43.30 1.75 5.19
CA ALA A 150 44.32 2.42 4.38
C ALA A 150 45.37 3.13 5.24
N GLN A 151 44.97 3.84 6.31
CA GLN A 151 45.91 4.48 7.24
C GLN A 151 46.76 3.45 8.00
N ALA A 152 46.15 2.34 8.43
CA ALA A 152 46.87 1.27 9.11
C ALA A 152 47.92 0.63 8.19
N GLU A 153 47.56 0.30 6.94
CA GLU A 153 48.51 -0.23 5.95
C GLU A 153 49.64 0.76 5.65
N GLN A 154 49.33 2.04 5.47
CA GLN A 154 50.34 3.08 5.25
C GLN A 154 51.34 3.15 6.42
N SER A 155 50.87 3.05 7.67
CA SER A 155 51.74 3.06 8.84
C SER A 155 52.65 1.83 8.91
N GLN A 156 52.14 0.65 8.51
CA GLN A 156 52.92 -0.58 8.45
C GLN A 156 53.97 -0.52 7.34
N LEU A 157 53.62 0.01 6.17
CA LEU A 157 54.56 0.21 5.07
C LEU A 157 55.70 1.15 5.47
N ASN A 158 55.39 2.30 6.07
CA ASN A 158 56.40 3.24 6.56
C ASN A 158 57.31 2.62 7.65
N THR A 159 56.74 1.77 8.51
CA THR A 159 57.52 1.08 9.55
C THR A 159 58.47 0.05 8.93
N ARG A 160 58.01 -0.71 7.94
CA ARG A 160 58.85 -1.65 7.18
C ARG A 160 59.97 -0.93 6.43
N GLU A 161 59.65 0.14 5.72
CA GLU A 161 60.63 0.91 4.96
C GLU A 161 61.74 1.47 5.86
N ASN A 162 61.39 2.04 7.02
CA ASN A 162 62.38 2.48 8.01
C ASN A 162 63.20 1.33 8.60
N ALA A 163 62.58 0.17 8.85
CA ALA A 163 63.30 -1.01 9.33
C ALA A 163 64.27 -1.54 8.27
N GLU A 164 63.88 -1.52 6.99
CA GLU A 164 64.74 -1.92 5.86
C GLU A 164 65.90 -0.94 5.67
N LEU A 165 65.67 0.37 5.78
CA LEU A 165 66.72 1.39 5.74
C LEU A 165 67.71 1.23 6.89
N ASN A 166 67.24 1.03 8.12
CA ASN A 166 68.10 0.78 9.27
C ASN A 166 68.89 -0.52 9.12
N ASN A 167 68.24 -1.60 8.68
CA ASN A 167 68.91 -2.88 8.44
C ASN A 167 69.92 -2.78 7.27
N GLY A 168 69.64 -1.97 6.25
CA GLY A 168 70.57 -1.65 5.16
C GLY A 168 71.80 -0.88 5.65
N LEU A 169 71.62 0.08 6.55
CA LEU A 169 72.71 0.81 7.21
C LEU A 169 73.53 -0.10 8.13
N ASP A 170 72.88 -0.94 8.93
CA ASP A 170 73.57 -1.91 9.78
C ASP A 170 74.37 -2.92 8.96
N LYS A 171 73.82 -3.43 7.85
CA LYS A 171 74.53 -4.30 6.91
C LYS A 171 75.69 -3.60 6.22
N GLN A 172 75.58 -2.30 5.92
CA GLN A 172 76.72 -1.51 5.41
C GLN A 172 77.80 -1.32 6.48
N ASN A 173 77.42 -1.15 7.74
CA ASN A 173 78.34 -1.08 8.88
C ASN A 173 79.02 -2.44 9.16
N GLU A 174 78.29 -3.55 9.07
CA GLU A 174 78.85 -4.91 9.17
C GLU A 174 79.75 -5.26 7.98
N MET A 175 79.46 -4.76 6.77
CA MET A 175 80.38 -4.87 5.63
C MET A 175 81.63 -3.98 5.75
N GLY A 176 81.71 -3.11 6.77
CA GLY A 176 82.89 -2.33 7.11
C GLY A 176 83.99 -3.13 7.85
N TYR A 177 83.74 -4.37 8.26
CA TYR A 177 84.75 -5.18 8.94
C TYR A 177 84.61 -6.68 8.64
N ALA A 178 85.26 -7.14 7.56
CA ALA A 178 85.44 -8.56 7.30
C ALA A 178 86.92 -8.96 7.30
N PRO A 179 87.46 -9.51 8.39
CA PRO A 179 88.61 -10.40 8.34
C PRO A 179 88.13 -11.85 8.47
N TYR A 180 88.08 -12.56 7.34
CA TYR A 180 88.15 -14.03 7.19
C TYR A 180 87.26 -14.95 8.06
N GLY A 181 86.40 -15.74 7.40
CA GLY A 181 85.82 -17.01 7.90
C GLY A 181 84.56 -17.38 7.12
N PHE A 182 84.55 -18.29 6.16
CA PHE A 182 84.64 -19.76 6.21
C PHE A 182 83.49 -20.46 7.00
N GLY A 183 82.65 -21.21 6.25
CA GLY A 183 81.66 -22.19 6.73
C GLY A 183 80.23 -21.64 6.80
N GLY A 184 79.17 -22.27 6.31
CA GLY A 184 78.94 -23.59 5.72
C GLY A 184 77.42 -23.75 5.45
N TYR A 185 77.05 -24.77 4.65
CA TYR A 185 75.77 -25.53 4.64
C TYR A 185 74.55 -24.91 5.36
N GLY A 186 73.38 -24.68 4.76
CA GLY A 186 72.63 -25.44 3.75
C GLY A 186 71.12 -25.07 3.86
N PRO A 187 70.24 -25.61 3.00
CA PRO A 187 68.94 -25.03 2.63
C PRO A 187 67.76 -25.66 3.39
N MET A 188 66.69 -24.91 3.69
CA MET A 188 65.34 -25.48 3.84
C MET A 188 64.26 -24.53 3.33
N ASN A 189 63.77 -24.89 2.15
CA ASN A 189 62.58 -24.40 1.48
C ASN A 189 61.35 -25.03 2.16
N ASN A 190 60.58 -24.24 2.90
CA ASN A 190 59.33 -24.69 3.53
C ASN A 190 58.14 -24.08 2.77
N GLY A 191 57.76 -24.75 1.68
CA GLY A 191 56.60 -24.38 0.87
C GLY A 191 55.30 -24.70 1.60
N ILE A 192 54.52 -23.67 1.92
CA ILE A 192 53.17 -23.82 2.45
C ILE A 192 52.24 -24.20 1.29
N HIS A 193 51.71 -25.41 1.32
CA HIS A 193 50.65 -25.87 0.41
C HIS A 193 49.29 -25.34 0.91
N TYR A 194 48.61 -24.55 0.08
CA TYR A 194 47.20 -24.20 0.30
C TYR A 194 46.29 -25.23 -0.37
N HIS A 195 45.46 -25.92 0.42
CA HIS A 195 44.31 -26.66 -0.10
C HIS A 195 43.09 -25.75 -0.13
N VAL A 196 42.69 -25.34 -1.33
CA VAL A 196 41.40 -24.69 -1.60
C VAL A 196 40.37 -25.80 -1.81
N TYR A 197 39.39 -25.90 -0.92
CA TYR A 197 38.19 -26.70 -1.12
C TYR A 197 37.07 -25.81 -1.67
N PRO A 198 36.69 -25.92 -2.96
CA PRO A 198 35.42 -25.37 -3.40
C PRO A 198 34.29 -26.29 -2.92
N TYR A 199 33.42 -25.77 -2.06
CA TYR A 199 32.15 -26.43 -1.78
C TYR A 199 31.26 -26.40 -3.05
N PRO A 200 30.72 -27.55 -3.48
CA PRO A 200 29.70 -27.59 -4.52
C PRO A 200 28.33 -27.23 -3.92
N TYR A 201 27.51 -26.56 -4.74
CA TYR A 201 26.06 -26.38 -4.55
C TYR A 201 25.33 -27.71 -4.40
#